data_AF-R7BM79-F1
#
_entry.id   AF-R7BM79-F1
#
_cell.length_a   1.000
_cell.length_b   1.000
_cell.length_c   1.000
_cell.angle_alpha   90.00
_cell.angle_beta   90.00
_cell.angle_gamma   90.00
#
_symmetry.space_group_name_H-M   'P 1'
#
loop_
_entity.id
_entity.type
_entity.pdbx_description
1 polymer ?
#
loop_
_entity_poly.entity_id
_entity_poly.type
_entity_poly.pdbx_seq_one_letter_code
_entity_poly.pdbx_strand_id
1 'polypeptide(L)'
;MFGKGNKDSYLTYKKVNIGLSKISSLVFRGLDDVDIVRYDKDGYYYAYLCDGKAVIDKKFELFKTYNLWLRIYDDDELILHAFADEIKVYRYEENTVIQLINPGNIFENANEPLFKKREIERW
;
A
#
# COMPACT_ATOMS: atom_id res chain seq x y z
N MET A 1 -1.94 -2.29 -15.79
CA MET A 1 -2.46 -3.62 -16.18
C MET A 1 -2.00 -4.60 -15.12
N PHE A 2 -2.93 -5.15 -14.33
CA PHE A 2 -2.62 -6.24 -13.41
C PHE A 2 -2.23 -7.48 -14.22
N GLY A 3 -1.35 -8.33 -13.69
CA GLY A 3 -0.92 -9.57 -14.35
C GLY A 3 -2.10 -10.41 -14.84
N LYS A 4 -1.91 -11.22 -15.89
CA LYS A 4 -2.96 -12.03 -16.51
C LYS A 4 -3.50 -13.04 -15.49
N GLY A 5 -4.70 -12.76 -14.95
CA GLY A 5 -5.35 -13.55 -13.92
C GLY A 5 -5.85 -14.93 -14.37
N ASN A 6 -5.54 -15.96 -13.58
CA ASN A 6 -6.30 -17.19 -13.42
C ASN A 6 -6.03 -17.83 -12.03
N LYS A 7 -6.89 -17.59 -11.02
CA LYS A 7 -6.69 -18.08 -9.62
C LYS A 7 -5.27 -17.86 -9.08
N ASP A 8 -4.63 -16.76 -9.47
CA ASP A 8 -3.23 -16.62 -9.17
C ASP A 8 -3.04 -16.27 -7.71
N SER A 9 -2.06 -16.93 -7.11
CA SER A 9 -1.50 -16.49 -5.84
C SER A 9 -1.16 -15.00 -5.92
N TYR A 10 -1.44 -14.26 -4.86
CA TYR A 10 -1.09 -12.84 -4.73
C TYR A 10 0.39 -12.55 -5.10
N LEU A 11 1.28 -13.55 -4.99
CA LEU A 11 2.70 -13.47 -5.37
C LEU A 11 2.94 -13.18 -6.86
N THR A 12 1.96 -13.44 -7.73
CA THR A 12 2.05 -13.15 -9.17
C THR A 12 1.72 -11.70 -9.50
N TYR A 13 1.16 -10.96 -8.55
CA TYR A 13 0.71 -9.59 -8.74
C TYR A 13 1.86 -8.60 -8.54
N LYS A 14 1.65 -7.38 -9.03
CA LYS A 14 2.63 -6.30 -8.91
C LYS A 14 2.90 -6.02 -7.44
N LYS A 15 4.17 -6.12 -7.06
CA LYS A 15 4.67 -5.64 -5.78
C LYS A 15 5.06 -4.17 -5.93
N VAL A 16 4.48 -3.31 -5.11
CA VAL A 16 4.72 -1.85 -5.11
C VAL A 16 5.35 -1.43 -3.79
N ASN A 17 6.24 -0.45 -3.84
CA ASN A 17 6.73 0.22 -2.65
C ASN A 17 5.60 1.09 -2.08
N ILE A 18 5.33 0.97 -0.78
CA ILE A 18 4.32 1.74 -0.05
C ILE A 18 4.92 2.63 1.04
N GLY A 19 6.25 2.67 1.18
CA GLY A 19 6.98 3.57 2.07
C GLY A 19 8.43 3.16 2.29
N LEU A 20 9.25 4.11 2.73
CA LEU A 20 10.58 3.98 3.30
C LEU A 20 10.61 4.77 4.61
N SER A 21 10.18 4.16 5.71
CA SER A 21 10.11 4.87 6.99
C SER A 21 11.27 4.51 7.91
N LYS A 22 11.81 5.53 8.58
CA LYS A 22 12.70 5.39 9.75
C LYS A 22 11.93 5.41 11.07
N ILE A 23 10.63 5.65 11.01
CA ILE A 23 9.73 5.67 12.17
C ILE A 23 8.80 4.45 12.19
N SER A 24 9.04 3.49 11.28
CA SER A 24 8.35 2.21 11.24
C SER A 24 6.82 2.32 11.21
N SER A 25 6.28 3.36 10.56
CA SER A 25 4.83 3.57 10.47
C SER A 25 4.39 4.27 9.20
N LEU A 26 3.24 3.86 8.67
CA LEU A 26 2.55 4.47 7.54
C LEU A 26 1.15 4.95 7.96
N VAL A 27 0.62 5.95 7.28
CA VAL A 27 -0.77 6.41 7.47
C VAL A 27 -1.63 5.92 6.31
N PHE A 28 -2.62 5.10 6.63
CA PHE A 28 -3.62 4.63 5.67
C PHE A 28 -4.86 5.49 5.87
N ARG A 29 -5.27 6.19 4.82
CA ARG A 29 -6.41 7.10 4.83
C ARG A 29 -7.42 6.62 3.79
N GLY A 30 -8.58 6.18 4.24
CA GLY A 30 -9.74 5.91 3.37
C GLY A 30 -10.70 7.10 3.36
N LEU A 31 -11.94 6.88 2.89
CA LEU A 31 -12.98 7.92 2.91
C LEU A 31 -13.31 8.39 4.34
N ASP A 32 -13.70 7.45 5.20
CA ASP A 32 -14.22 7.74 6.55
C ASP A 32 -13.18 7.47 7.65
N ASP A 33 -12.11 6.76 7.30
CA ASP A 33 -11.17 6.20 8.26
C ASP A 33 -9.74 6.70 8.09
N VAL A 34 -9.00 6.75 9.20
CA VAL A 34 -7.56 6.96 9.23
C VAL A 34 -6.93 5.93 10.18
N ASP A 35 -5.91 5.22 9.71
CA ASP A 35 -5.23 4.19 10.48
C ASP A 35 -3.72 4.39 10.43
N ILE A 36 -3.07 4.29 11.59
CA ILE A 36 -1.61 4.27 11.70
C ILE A 36 -1.17 2.81 11.67
N VAL A 37 -0.49 2.43 10.59
CA VAL A 37 -0.02 1.06 10.34
C VAL A 37 1.45 0.97 10.74
N ARG A 38 1.73 0.29 11.86
CA ARG A 38 3.09 0.07 12.35
C ARG A 38 3.72 -1.19 11.77
N TYR A 39 5.03 -1.12 11.57
CA TYR A 39 5.92 -2.18 11.10
C TYR A 39 7.00 -2.44 12.16
N ASP A 40 7.59 -3.63 12.19
CA ASP A 40 8.56 -4.02 13.22
C ASP A 40 10.02 -3.74 12.83
N LYS A 41 10.24 -3.17 11.64
CA LYS A 41 11.57 -2.79 11.15
C LYS A 41 11.56 -1.48 10.39
N ASP A 42 12.69 -0.79 10.42
CA ASP A 42 12.95 0.33 9.53
C ASP A 42 13.26 -0.16 8.10
N GLY A 43 12.93 0.66 7.12
CA GLY A 43 13.30 0.43 5.72
C GLY A 43 12.10 0.42 4.78
N TYR A 44 12.25 -0.30 3.67
CA TYR A 44 11.24 -0.32 2.61
C TYR A 44 10.07 -1.25 2.96
N TYR A 45 8.86 -0.73 2.82
CA TYR A 45 7.61 -1.48 2.93
C TYR A 45 7.02 -1.70 1.55
N TYR A 46 6.44 -2.87 1.37
CA TYR A 46 5.87 -3.25 0.09
C TYR A 46 4.48 -3.85 0.26
N ALA A 47 3.62 -3.59 -0.73
CA ALA A 47 2.35 -4.26 -0.87
C ALA A 47 2.26 -4.99 -2.20
N TYR A 48 1.55 -6.13 -2.21
CA TYR A 48 1.05 -6.71 -3.46
C TYR A 48 -0.28 -6.04 -3.81
N LEU A 49 -0.36 -5.41 -4.99
CA LEU A 49 -1.60 -4.83 -5.51
C LEU A 49 -2.36 -5.86 -6.32
N CYS A 50 -3.46 -6.34 -5.75
CA CYS A 50 -4.25 -7.45 -6.25
C CYS A 50 -5.62 -7.00 -6.72
N ASP A 51 -6.23 -7.75 -7.64
CA ASP A 51 -7.67 -7.62 -7.93
C ASP A 51 -8.49 -8.64 -7.12
N GLY A 52 -9.82 -8.56 -7.23
CA GLY A 52 -10.74 -9.46 -6.53
C GLY A 52 -10.61 -10.95 -6.88
N LYS A 53 -9.75 -11.34 -7.83
CA LYS A 53 -9.51 -12.75 -8.20
C LYS A 53 -8.30 -13.37 -7.49
N ALA A 54 -7.48 -12.56 -6.81
CA ALA A 54 -6.28 -13.03 -6.15
C ALA A 54 -6.59 -14.01 -5.01
N VAL A 55 -5.79 -15.08 -4.93
CA VAL A 55 -5.83 -16.01 -3.81
C VAL A 55 -4.81 -15.54 -2.77
N ILE A 56 -5.32 -15.10 -1.62
CA ILE A 56 -4.52 -14.64 -0.49
C ILE A 56 -4.25 -15.82 0.45
N ASP A 57 -2.99 -15.98 0.87
CA ASP A 57 -2.57 -17.04 1.79
C ASP A 57 -3.26 -16.87 3.16
N LYS A 58 -3.67 -17.98 3.79
CA LYS A 58 -4.46 -18.00 5.03
C LYS A 58 -3.75 -17.37 6.22
N LYS A 59 -2.43 -17.25 6.18
CA LYS A 59 -1.64 -16.56 7.20
C LYS A 59 -1.90 -15.05 7.24
N PHE A 60 -2.43 -14.48 6.17
CA PHE A 60 -2.81 -13.07 6.14
C PHE A 60 -4.14 -12.85 6.84
N GLU A 61 -4.15 -11.89 7.74
CA GLU A 61 -5.35 -11.43 8.42
C GLU A 61 -5.90 -10.18 7.73
N LEU A 62 -7.22 -10.07 7.65
CA LEU A 62 -7.86 -8.85 7.16
C LEU A 62 -7.61 -7.75 8.20
N PHE A 63 -6.81 -6.76 7.83
CA PHE A 63 -6.54 -5.59 8.68
C PHE A 63 -7.73 -4.63 8.64
N LYS A 64 -8.14 -4.22 7.44
CA LYS A 64 -9.25 -3.30 7.25
C LYS A 64 -9.81 -3.33 5.84
N THR A 65 -11.05 -2.89 5.71
CA THR A 65 -11.72 -2.64 4.44
C THR A 65 -12.00 -1.15 4.32
N TYR A 66 -11.61 -0.55 3.20
CA TYR A 66 -11.91 0.84 2.83
C TYR A 66 -12.82 0.85 1.61
N ASN A 67 -13.62 1.91 1.45
CA ASN A 67 -14.54 2.07 0.32
C ASN A 67 -14.09 3.22 -0.58
N LEU A 68 -14.34 3.08 -1.89
CA LEU A 68 -14.07 4.05 -2.96
C LEU A 68 -12.59 4.38 -3.22
N TRP A 69 -11.83 4.73 -2.18
CA TRP A 69 -10.41 5.07 -2.32
C TRP A 69 -9.59 4.78 -1.05
N LEU A 70 -8.30 4.55 -1.27
CA LEU A 70 -7.29 4.41 -0.24
C LEU A 70 -6.07 5.25 -0.62
N ARG A 71 -5.59 6.06 0.32
CA ARG A 71 -4.32 6.75 0.26
C ARG A 71 -3.36 6.18 1.30
N ILE A 72 -2.12 5.96 0.92
CA ILE A 72 -1.05 5.59 1.84
C ILE A 72 -0.02 6.70 1.85
N TYR A 73 0.24 7.22 3.04
CA TYR A 73 1.26 8.22 3.29
C TYR A 73 2.40 7.61 4.10
N ASP A 74 3.61 8.03 3.75
CA ASP A 74 4.80 7.82 4.56
C ASP A 74 5.37 9.20 4.90
N ASP A 75 5.55 9.47 6.18
CA ASP A 75 5.82 10.82 6.70
C ASP A 75 4.86 11.86 6.09
N ASP A 76 5.35 12.77 5.25
CA ASP A 76 4.59 13.82 4.56
C ASP A 76 4.28 13.52 3.08
N GLU A 77 4.73 12.37 2.57
CA GLU A 77 4.60 12.00 1.15
C GLU A 77 3.41 11.06 0.89
N LEU A 78 2.62 11.37 -0.14
CA LEU A 78 1.62 10.44 -0.69
C LEU A 78 2.32 9.39 -1.56
N ILE A 79 2.32 8.13 -1.13
CA ILE A 79 3.01 7.04 -1.81
C ILE A 79 2.07 6.28 -2.75
N LEU A 80 0.84 6.00 -2.31
CA LEU A 80 -0.16 5.28 -3.10
C LEU A 80 -1.51 5.98 -3.00
N HIS A 81 -2.22 6.05 -4.12
CA HIS A 81 -3.63 6.42 -4.18
C HIS A 81 -4.37 5.48 -5.12
N ALA A 82 -5.20 4.61 -4.56
CA ALA A 82 -5.94 3.60 -5.31
C ALA A 82 -7.45 3.84 -5.19
N PHE A 83 -8.17 3.59 -6.29
CA PHE A 83 -9.63 3.64 -6.35
C PHE A 83 -10.19 2.25 -6.63
N ALA A 84 -11.26 1.86 -5.94
CA ALA A 84 -12.02 0.62 -6.15
C ALA A 84 -13.36 0.69 -5.40
N ASP A 85 -14.33 -0.16 -5.75
CA ASP A 85 -15.59 -0.22 -4.99
C ASP A 85 -15.32 -0.58 -3.52
N GLU A 86 -14.47 -1.61 -3.32
CA GLU A 86 -14.02 -2.08 -2.01
C GLU A 86 -12.50 -2.35 -2.06
N ILE A 87 -11.79 -1.91 -1.02
CA ILE A 87 -10.33 -2.04 -0.89
C ILE A 87 -10.03 -2.79 0.40
N LYS A 88 -9.64 -4.05 0.28
CA LYS A 88 -9.29 -4.90 1.42
C LYS A 88 -7.79 -4.90 1.63
N VAL A 89 -7.36 -4.51 2.82
CA VAL A 89 -5.97 -4.55 3.22
C VAL A 89 -5.78 -5.73 4.14
N TYR A 90 -4.88 -6.62 3.76
CA TYR A 90 -4.48 -7.78 4.55
C TYR A 90 -3.03 -7.65 4.99
N ARG A 91 -2.72 -8.15 6.19
CA ARG A 91 -1.37 -8.11 6.75
C ARG A 91 -0.95 -9.46 7.33
N TYR A 92 0.35 -9.73 7.23
CA TYR A 92 1.03 -10.82 7.93
C TYR A 92 2.48 -10.39 8.17
N GLU A 93 2.84 -10.19 9.44
CA GLU A 93 4.12 -9.58 9.82
C GLU A 93 4.33 -8.27 9.04
N GLU A 94 5.43 -8.19 8.29
CA GLU A 94 5.84 -7.04 7.47
C GLU A 94 5.19 -7.00 6.09
N ASN A 95 4.42 -8.02 5.72
CA ASN A 95 3.84 -8.14 4.38
C ASN A 95 2.44 -7.52 4.35
N THR A 96 2.17 -6.77 3.28
CA THR A 96 0.87 -6.17 3.01
C THR A 96 0.33 -6.67 1.67
N VAL A 97 -0.96 -6.97 1.62
CA VAL A 97 -1.71 -7.21 0.38
C VAL A 97 -2.85 -6.21 0.32
N ILE A 98 -2.95 -5.48 -0.78
CA ILE A 98 -4.05 -4.54 -1.04
C ILE A 98 -4.86 -5.12 -2.19
N GLN A 99 -6.04 -5.62 -1.87
CA GLN A 99 -6.95 -6.20 -2.84
C GLN A 99 -8.03 -5.19 -3.23
N LEU A 100 -8.12 -4.92 -4.53
CA LEU A 100 -9.03 -3.95 -5.12
C LEU A 100 -10.18 -4.69 -5.81
N ILE A 101 -11.39 -4.55 -5.26
CA ILE A 101 -12.61 -5.11 -5.83
C ILE A 101 -13.19 -4.11 -6.82
N ASN A 102 -13.32 -4.51 -8.08
CA ASN A 102 -13.66 -3.62 -9.21
C ASN A 102 -12.72 -2.39 -9.26
N PRO A 103 -11.42 -2.61 -9.55
CA PRO A 103 -10.41 -1.57 -9.48
C PRO A 103 -10.67 -0.45 -10.51
N GLY A 104 -10.52 0.79 -10.05
CA GLY A 104 -10.42 1.99 -10.87
C GLY A 104 -8.96 2.40 -11.11
N ASN A 105 -8.73 3.71 -11.12
CA ASN A 105 -7.39 4.28 -11.31
C ASN A 105 -6.48 4.02 -10.10
N ILE A 106 -5.18 3.91 -10.37
CA ILE A 106 -4.15 3.77 -9.34
C ILE A 106 -3.01 4.70 -9.68
N PHE A 107 -2.62 5.50 -8.70
CA PHE A 107 -1.49 6.40 -8.77
C PHE A 107 -0.47 5.93 -7.74
N GLU A 108 0.72 5.60 -8.23
CA GLU A 108 1.85 5.20 -7.41
C GLU A 108 2.89 6.31 -7.54
N ASN A 109 3.39 6.78 -6.41
CA ASN A 109 4.55 7.63 -6.41
C ASN A 109 5.78 6.73 -6.58
N ALA A 110 6.49 6.88 -7.70
CA ALA A 110 7.65 6.07 -8.03
C ALA A 110 8.91 6.49 -7.25
N ASN A 111 8.82 7.45 -6.32
CA ASN A 111 9.95 8.11 -5.68
C ASN A 111 11.03 7.11 -5.22
N GLU A 112 12.15 7.11 -5.97
CA GLU A 112 13.46 6.93 -5.37
C GLU A 112 13.56 7.95 -4.22
N PRO A 113 14.07 7.56 -3.04
CA PRO A 113 13.94 8.35 -1.83
C PRO A 113 14.39 9.80 -2.02
N LEU A 114 13.50 10.75 -1.75
CA LEU A 114 13.72 12.20 -1.81
C LEU A 114 14.67 12.73 -0.72
N PHE A 115 15.48 11.87 -0.07
CA PHE A 115 16.57 12.30 0.82
C PHE A 115 17.77 12.93 0.09
N LYS A 116 17.65 13.29 -1.18
CA LYS A 116 18.63 14.11 -1.93
C LYS A 116 17.99 15.34 -2.57
N LYS A 117 17.52 16.30 -1.75
CA LYS A 117 17.60 17.76 -1.97
C LYS A 117 16.58 18.47 -1.10
N ARG A 118 16.94 18.75 0.15
CA ARG A 118 16.69 20.05 0.79
C ARG A 118 17.85 20.29 1.76
N GLU A 119 18.98 20.73 1.22
CA GLU A 119 19.81 21.64 2.00
C GLU A 119 18.90 22.81 2.35
N ILE A 120 18.56 22.90 3.63
CA ILE A 120 17.83 24.01 4.21
C ILE A 120 18.79 25.19 4.11
N GLU A 121 18.65 26.01 3.06
CA GLU A 121 19.18 27.37 3.09
C GLU A 121 18.45 28.09 4.22
N ARG A 122 19.17 28.22 5.33
CA ARG A 122 18.82 29.03 6.48
C ARG A 122 18.69 30.49 6.02
N TRP A 123 17.54 31.09 6.23
CA TRP A 123 17.40 32.54 6.35
C TRP A 123 17.49 32.92 7.83
#